data_AF-V6JHY8-F1
#
_entry.id   AF-V6JHY8-F1
#
_cell.length_a   1.000
_cell.length_b   1.000
_cell.length_c   1.000
_cell.angle_alpha   90.00
_cell.angle_beta   90.00
_cell.angle_gamma   90.00
#
_symmetry.space_group_name_H-M   'P 1'
#
loop_
_entity.id
_entity.type
_entity.pdbx_description
1 polymer ?
#
loop_
_entity_poly.entity_id
_entity_poly.type
_entity_poly.pdbx_seq_one_letter_code
_entity_poly.pdbx_strand_id
1 'polypeptide(L)'
;RLLAYVDTDYGVRDRADITEDLRRYQAWYRTDGCFLDRVTATPQGLAACRRLVREIRRLGAATVVLNPGVHPAPGYARLADLTVTFEGHWSTYVSAFTRPVWTGRHPPDRFCHLVYGVPEALVPLAVRTAHERGAAVCGPVTGEPPNPWSALTPALGEAVG
;
A
#
# COMPACT_ATOMS: atom_id res chain seq x y z
N ARG A 1 6.12 4.56 -12.39
CA ARG A 1 6.90 5.16 -11.28
C ARG A 1 7.61 4.03 -10.56
N LEU A 2 8.81 4.25 -10.03
CA LEU A 2 9.57 3.22 -9.33
C LEU A 2 9.72 3.63 -7.87
N LEU A 3 9.17 2.81 -6.97
CA LEU A 3 9.13 3.12 -5.54
C LEU A 3 10.20 2.32 -4.80
N ALA A 4 10.94 2.98 -3.92
CA ALA A 4 11.79 2.31 -2.94
C ALA A 4 10.91 1.58 -1.91
N TYR A 5 11.10 0.28 -1.73
CA TYR A 5 10.45 -0.48 -0.66
C TYR A 5 11.23 -0.31 0.64
N VAL A 6 10.59 0.18 1.70
CA VAL A 6 11.24 0.37 3.01
C VAL A 6 10.34 -0.14 4.13
N ASP A 7 10.81 -1.13 4.89
CA ASP A 7 10.13 -1.66 6.07
C ASP A 7 10.29 -0.68 7.25
N THR A 8 9.18 -0.32 7.89
CA THR A 8 9.13 0.58 9.06
C THR A 8 9.01 -0.16 10.40
N ASP A 9 8.89 -1.49 10.36
CA ASP A 9 8.71 -2.40 11.48
C ASP A 9 7.66 -1.93 12.49
N TYR A 10 6.48 -1.53 11.98
CA TYR A 10 5.40 -0.98 12.80
C TYR A 10 5.85 0.19 13.69
N GLY A 11 6.76 1.02 13.16
CA GLY A 11 7.29 2.20 13.83
C GLY A 11 8.39 1.92 14.86
N VAL A 12 8.84 0.66 14.98
CA VAL A 12 9.97 0.28 15.85
C VAL A 12 11.31 0.66 15.24
N ARG A 13 11.42 0.58 13.90
CA ARG A 13 12.67 0.84 13.20
C ARG A 13 13.08 2.31 13.30
N ASP A 14 14.38 2.54 13.50
CA ASP A 14 14.92 3.89 13.59
C ASP A 14 14.71 4.68 12.30
N ARG A 15 14.37 5.95 12.46
CA ARG A 15 14.05 6.84 11.34
C ARG A 15 15.25 7.13 10.45
N ALA A 16 16.45 7.23 11.01
CA ALA A 16 17.67 7.44 10.25
C ALA A 16 17.92 6.26 9.32
N ASP A 17 17.77 5.02 9.82
CA ASP A 17 17.93 3.80 9.02
C ASP A 17 16.93 3.74 7.85
N ILE A 18 15.67 4.10 8.10
CA ILE A 18 14.62 4.18 7.07
C ILE A 18 15.02 5.19 5.97
N THR A 19 15.50 6.37 6.37
CA THR A 19 15.90 7.41 5.42
C THR A 19 17.18 7.08 4.65
N GLU A 20 18.08 6.32 5.27
CA GLU A 20 19.33 5.86 4.64
C GLU A 20 19.03 4.80 3.57
N ASP A 21 18.12 3.85 3.86
CA ASP A 21 17.64 2.90 2.84
C ASP A 21 17.02 3.62 1.64
N LEU A 22 16.18 4.65 1.88
CA LEU A 22 15.61 5.44 0.79
C LEU A 22 16.70 6.09 -0.09
N ARG A 23 17.71 6.74 0.53
CA ARG A 23 18.82 7.36 -0.21
C ARG A 23 19.59 6.33 -1.03
N ARG A 24 19.83 5.15 -0.45
CA ARG A 24 20.50 4.04 -1.11
C ARG A 24 19.71 3.55 -2.33
N TYR A 25 18.41 3.35 -2.20
CA TYR A 25 17.55 2.96 -3.31
C TYR A 25 17.44 4.04 -4.39
N GLN A 26 17.41 5.32 -4.01
CA GLN A 26 17.50 6.43 -4.97
C GLN A 26 18.82 6.43 -5.73
N ALA A 27 19.94 6.17 -5.06
CA ALA A 27 21.26 6.11 -5.70
C ALA A 27 21.39 4.89 -6.64
N TRP A 28 20.91 3.73 -6.23
CA TRP A 28 21.07 2.49 -7.00
C TRP A 28 20.07 2.36 -8.15
N TYR A 29 18.81 2.67 -7.88
CA TYR A 29 17.70 2.35 -8.78
C TYR A 29 16.98 3.59 -9.31
N ARG A 30 17.41 4.80 -8.91
CA ARG A 30 16.77 6.07 -9.30
C ARG A 30 15.26 6.09 -8.99
N THR A 31 14.87 5.50 -7.86
CA THR A 31 13.49 5.51 -7.38
C THR A 31 13.00 6.94 -7.19
N ASP A 32 11.81 7.25 -7.69
CA ASP A 32 11.18 8.57 -7.63
C ASP A 32 10.09 8.66 -6.54
N GLY A 33 9.87 7.57 -5.81
CA GLY A 33 8.98 7.52 -4.66
C GLY A 33 9.36 6.44 -3.65
N CYS A 34 8.49 6.26 -2.66
CA CYS A 34 8.71 5.36 -1.53
C CYS A 34 7.42 4.60 -1.19
N PHE A 35 7.54 3.29 -1.01
CA PHE A 35 6.53 2.41 -0.46
C PHE A 35 6.99 2.03 0.95
N LEU A 36 6.31 2.58 1.96
CA LEU A 36 6.57 2.24 3.35
C LEU A 36 5.74 1.03 3.75
N ASP A 37 6.42 -0.04 4.13
CA ASP A 37 5.78 -1.28 4.55
C ASP A 37 5.68 -1.42 6.08
N ARG A 38 4.74 -2.27 6.52
CA ARG A 38 4.44 -2.54 7.93
C ARG A 38 4.24 -1.25 8.73
N VAL A 39 3.46 -0.33 8.19
CA VAL A 39 3.18 0.97 8.82
C VAL A 39 2.18 0.78 9.96
N THR A 40 2.34 1.53 11.06
CA THR A 40 1.34 1.56 12.13
C THR A 40 -0.04 2.00 11.63
N ALA A 41 -1.10 1.41 12.17
CA ALA A 41 -2.49 1.78 11.84
C ALA A 41 -3.16 2.65 12.93
N THR A 42 -2.55 2.80 14.10
CA THR A 42 -3.20 3.36 15.30
C THR A 42 -3.12 4.89 15.36
N PRO A 43 -4.04 5.56 16.08
CA PRO A 43 -3.95 7.00 16.33
C PRO A 43 -2.63 7.45 16.97
N GLN A 44 -2.05 6.62 17.85
CA GLN A 44 -0.80 6.89 18.57
C GLN A 44 0.40 6.98 17.60
N GLY A 45 0.43 6.12 16.57
CA GLY A 45 1.49 6.12 15.55
C GLY A 45 1.44 7.31 14.58
N LEU A 46 0.29 8.01 14.50
CA LEU A 46 0.02 9.00 13.44
C LEU A 46 1.04 10.15 13.42
N ALA A 47 1.45 10.63 14.59
CA ALA A 47 2.40 11.73 14.69
C ALA A 47 3.80 11.33 14.20
N ALA A 48 4.25 10.12 14.54
CA ALA A 48 5.52 9.58 14.08
C ALA A 48 5.51 9.33 12.57
N CYS A 49 4.46 8.68 12.05
CA CYS A 49 4.28 8.46 10.62
C CYS A 49 4.28 9.78 9.84
N ARG A 50 3.59 10.82 10.33
CA ARG A 50 3.58 12.15 9.69
C ARG A 50 4.97 12.76 9.60
N ARG A 51 5.79 12.63 10.66
CA ARG A 51 7.18 13.15 10.66
C ARG A 51 8.02 12.41 9.62
N LEU A 52 7.93 11.07 9.60
CA LEU A 52 8.65 10.24 8.64
C LEU A 52 8.28 10.59 7.19
N VAL A 53 6.99 10.69 6.87
CA VAL A 53 6.55 11.02 5.50
C VAL A 53 7.06 12.40 5.05
N ARG A 54 7.05 13.39 5.94
CA ARG A 54 7.61 14.73 5.62
C ARG A 54 9.10 14.67 5.33
N GLU A 55 9.84 13.86 6.06
CA GLU A 55 11.28 13.68 5.86
C GLU A 55 11.58 12.99 4.54
N ILE A 56 10.88 11.89 4.24
CA ILE A 56 10.96 11.18 2.96
C ILE A 56 10.67 12.11 1.77
N ARG A 57 9.66 12.98 1.88
CA ARG A 57 9.38 13.98 0.83
C ARG A 57 10.49 15.02 0.68
N ARG A 58 11.11 15.45 1.78
CA ARG A 58 12.28 16.37 1.73
C ARG A 58 13.50 15.71 1.08
N LEU A 59 13.60 14.39 1.11
CA LEU A 59 14.61 13.61 0.40
C LEU A 59 14.27 13.38 -1.09
N GLY A 60 13.20 14.00 -1.60
CA GLY A 60 12.86 13.99 -3.02
C GLY A 60 11.94 12.86 -3.46
N ALA A 61 11.36 12.07 -2.54
CA ALA A 61 10.31 11.11 -2.91
C ALA A 61 9.03 11.86 -3.31
N ALA A 62 8.71 11.84 -4.60
CA ALA A 62 7.53 12.51 -5.16
C ALA A 62 6.23 11.77 -4.81
N THR A 63 6.29 10.43 -4.84
CA THR A 63 5.17 9.56 -4.44
C THR A 63 5.49 8.86 -3.13
N VAL A 64 4.57 8.87 -2.17
CA VAL A 64 4.65 8.09 -0.94
C VAL A 64 3.42 7.20 -0.82
N VAL A 65 3.64 5.90 -0.61
CA VAL A 65 2.62 4.91 -0.33
C VAL A 65 2.82 4.41 1.10
N LEU A 66 1.73 4.32 1.87
CA LEU A 66 1.74 3.70 3.20
C LEU A 66 1.07 2.34 3.12
N ASN A 67 1.73 1.31 3.63
CA ASN A 67 1.14 0.00 3.78
C ASN A 67 0.99 -0.39 5.26
N PRO A 68 -0.16 -0.05 5.89
CA PRO A 68 -0.58 -0.67 7.13
C PRO A 68 -1.30 -2.02 6.94
N GLY A 69 -1.63 -2.43 5.70
CA GLY A 69 -2.37 -3.66 5.39
C GLY A 69 -3.84 -3.69 5.83
N VAL A 70 -4.29 -2.67 6.58
CA VAL A 70 -5.64 -2.55 7.13
C VAL A 70 -6.07 -1.08 7.14
N HIS A 71 -7.37 -0.81 7.27
CA HIS A 71 -7.85 0.56 7.46
C HIS A 71 -7.24 1.20 8.72
N PRO A 72 -6.42 2.27 8.59
CA PRO A 72 -5.80 2.91 9.73
C PRO A 72 -6.74 3.95 10.36
N ALA A 73 -6.28 4.64 11.41
CA ALA A 73 -6.94 5.84 11.91
C ALA A 73 -7.13 6.87 10.77
N PRO A 74 -8.23 7.66 10.75
CA PRO A 74 -8.58 8.50 9.60
C PRO A 74 -7.50 9.51 9.17
N GLY A 75 -6.61 9.90 10.09
CA GLY A 75 -5.55 10.87 9.82
C GLY A 75 -4.50 10.39 8.81
N TYR A 76 -4.33 9.08 8.61
CA TYR A 76 -3.30 8.53 7.72
C TYR A 76 -3.58 8.80 6.24
N ALA A 77 -4.85 8.82 5.83
CA ALA A 77 -5.26 9.06 4.43
C ALA A 77 -4.85 10.42 3.87
N ARG A 78 -4.41 11.36 4.74
CA ARG A 78 -3.89 12.68 4.35
C ARG A 78 -2.37 12.78 4.38
N LEU A 79 -1.67 11.77 4.87
CA LEU A 79 -0.20 11.83 5.00
C LEU A 79 0.49 11.53 3.66
N ALA A 80 -0.09 10.63 2.87
CA ALA A 80 0.52 10.04 1.70
C ALA A 80 -0.35 10.18 0.45
N ASP A 81 0.21 9.80 -0.69
CA ASP A 81 -0.49 9.80 -1.97
C ASP A 81 -1.46 8.61 -2.05
N LEU A 82 -1.05 7.48 -1.48
CA LEU A 82 -1.82 6.23 -1.46
C LEU A 82 -1.67 5.54 -0.11
N THR A 83 -2.72 4.88 0.36
CA THR A 83 -2.70 4.03 1.57
C THR A 83 -3.29 2.67 1.25
N VAL A 84 -2.51 1.61 1.47
CA VAL A 84 -3.01 0.24 1.38
C VAL A 84 -3.91 -0.04 2.58
N THR A 85 -5.20 -0.16 2.32
CA THR A 85 -6.22 -0.36 3.37
C THR A 85 -6.69 -1.80 3.51
N PHE A 86 -6.19 -2.67 2.65
CA PHE A 86 -6.35 -4.11 2.76
C PHE A 86 -5.12 -4.78 2.15
N GLU A 87 -4.52 -5.69 2.89
CA GLU A 87 -3.55 -6.67 2.41
C GLU A 87 -3.92 -8.05 2.96
N GLY A 88 -4.27 -8.98 2.08
CA GLY A 88 -4.73 -10.30 2.54
C GLY A 88 -5.18 -11.25 1.44
N HIS A 89 -5.49 -12.48 1.85
CA HIS A 89 -5.96 -13.54 0.96
C HIS A 89 -7.37 -13.24 0.41
N TRP A 90 -7.64 -13.68 -0.82
CA TRP A 90 -8.91 -13.52 -1.53
C TRP A 90 -10.12 -13.99 -0.70
N SER A 91 -10.03 -15.14 -0.03
CA SER A 91 -11.13 -15.65 0.80
C SER A 91 -11.47 -14.70 1.97
N THR A 92 -10.47 -14.17 2.67
CA THR A 92 -10.66 -13.17 3.74
C THR A 92 -11.21 -11.87 3.17
N TYR A 93 -10.71 -11.46 2.00
CA TYR A 93 -11.22 -10.30 1.30
C TYR A 93 -12.72 -10.46 1.05
N VAL A 94 -13.17 -11.54 0.44
CA VAL A 94 -14.59 -11.76 0.13
C VAL A 94 -15.45 -11.84 1.40
N SER A 95 -15.01 -12.58 2.42
CA SER A 95 -15.84 -12.96 3.56
C SER A 95 -15.85 -11.97 4.73
N ALA A 96 -14.77 -11.23 4.96
CA ALA A 96 -14.56 -10.48 6.19
C ALA A 96 -14.21 -8.99 6.01
N PHE A 97 -14.05 -8.52 4.77
CA PHE A 97 -13.73 -7.12 4.52
C PHE A 97 -14.81 -6.19 5.06
N THR A 98 -14.38 -5.14 5.76
CA THR A 98 -15.26 -4.05 6.21
C THR A 98 -14.67 -2.71 5.81
N ARG A 99 -15.54 -1.78 5.41
CA ARG A 99 -15.16 -0.43 5.02
C ARG A 99 -15.64 0.58 6.06
N PRO A 100 -14.73 1.21 6.83
CA PRO A 100 -15.11 2.27 7.76
C PRO A 100 -15.72 3.48 7.07
N VAL A 101 -16.75 4.08 7.68
CA VAL A 101 -17.52 5.22 7.12
C VAL A 101 -16.62 6.42 6.78
N TRP A 102 -15.57 6.66 7.55
CA TRP A 102 -14.67 7.80 7.34
C TRP A 102 -13.98 7.77 5.97
N THR A 103 -13.77 6.57 5.40
CA THR A 103 -13.12 6.41 4.09
C THR A 103 -13.93 7.04 2.96
N GLY A 104 -15.26 7.16 3.12
CA GLY A 104 -16.13 7.83 2.16
C GLY A 104 -15.91 9.35 2.06
N ARG A 105 -15.12 9.94 2.97
CA ARG A 105 -14.73 11.37 2.94
C ARG A 105 -13.49 11.63 2.09
N HIS A 106 -12.93 10.59 1.47
CA HIS A 106 -11.74 10.66 0.66
C HIS A 106 -12.03 10.05 -0.71
N PRO A 107 -11.41 10.58 -1.78
CA PRO A 107 -11.59 10.01 -3.10
C PRO A 107 -10.87 8.64 -3.17
N PRO A 108 -11.41 7.68 -3.95
CA PRO A 108 -10.98 6.28 -3.92
C PRO A 108 -9.54 6.07 -4.46
N ASP A 109 -9.00 7.01 -5.23
CA ASP A 109 -7.60 7.04 -5.69
C ASP A 109 -6.57 7.16 -4.56
N ARG A 110 -7.02 7.49 -3.33
CA ARG A 110 -6.17 7.47 -2.14
C ARG A 110 -6.03 6.09 -1.48
N PHE A 111 -6.79 5.10 -1.93
CA PHE A 111 -6.81 3.78 -1.31
C PHE A 111 -6.38 2.67 -2.27
N CYS A 112 -5.64 1.71 -1.71
CA CYS A 112 -5.15 0.54 -2.41
C CYS A 112 -5.59 -0.74 -1.69
N HIS A 113 -5.98 -1.75 -2.45
CA HIS A 113 -6.20 -3.11 -1.95
C HIS A 113 -5.20 -4.08 -2.60
N LEU A 114 -4.35 -4.69 -1.79
CA LEU A 114 -3.43 -5.74 -2.18
C LEU A 114 -4.09 -7.08 -1.83
N VAL A 115 -4.41 -7.90 -2.83
CA VAL A 115 -5.17 -9.13 -2.62
C VAL A 115 -4.42 -10.31 -3.22
N TYR A 116 -4.03 -11.29 -2.42
CA TYR A 116 -3.33 -12.49 -2.90
C TYR A 116 -4.19 -13.75 -2.86
N GLY A 117 -3.71 -14.85 -3.44
CA GLY A 117 -4.47 -16.10 -3.56
C GLY A 117 -5.75 -15.96 -4.37
N VAL A 118 -5.79 -14.99 -5.30
CA VAL A 118 -6.94 -14.78 -6.18
C VAL A 118 -6.90 -15.88 -7.25
N PRO A 119 -7.93 -16.75 -7.37
CA PRO A 119 -8.00 -17.67 -8.49
C PRO A 119 -7.92 -16.89 -9.81
N GLU A 120 -7.14 -17.36 -10.77
CA GLU A 120 -6.83 -16.60 -12.00
C GLU A 120 -8.10 -16.13 -12.73
N ALA A 121 -9.09 -17.00 -12.87
CA ALA A 121 -10.40 -16.68 -13.48
C ALA A 121 -11.20 -15.58 -12.72
N LEU A 122 -10.84 -15.28 -11.47
CA LEU A 122 -11.47 -14.27 -10.63
C LEU A 122 -10.68 -12.96 -10.54
N VAL A 123 -9.53 -12.83 -11.22
CA VAL A 123 -8.75 -11.58 -11.21
C VAL A 123 -9.57 -10.36 -11.67
N PRO A 124 -10.35 -10.42 -12.77
CA PRO A 124 -11.22 -9.30 -13.15
C PRO A 124 -12.31 -8.98 -12.11
N LEU A 125 -12.82 -10.01 -11.41
CA LEU A 125 -13.76 -9.81 -10.32
C LEU A 125 -13.09 -9.12 -9.14
N ALA A 126 -11.87 -9.51 -8.76
CA ALA A 126 -11.14 -8.89 -7.67
C ALA A 126 -10.88 -7.39 -7.91
N VAL A 127 -10.57 -7.00 -9.15
CA VAL A 127 -10.45 -5.58 -9.54
C VAL A 127 -11.78 -4.84 -9.32
N ARG A 128 -12.89 -5.35 -9.87
CA ARG A 128 -14.22 -4.73 -9.69
C ARG A 128 -14.61 -4.63 -8.22
N THR A 129 -14.40 -5.69 -7.45
CA THR A 129 -14.68 -5.74 -6.01
C THR A 129 -13.85 -4.70 -5.25
N ALA A 130 -12.61 -4.43 -5.64
CA ALA A 130 -11.81 -3.37 -5.02
C ALA A 130 -12.40 -1.97 -5.25
N HIS A 131 -12.84 -1.68 -6.48
CA HIS A 131 -13.51 -0.42 -6.82
C HIS A 131 -14.82 -0.24 -6.04
N GLU A 132 -15.68 -1.27 -5.98
CA GLU A 132 -16.93 -1.26 -5.20
C GLU A 132 -16.67 -1.05 -3.71
N ARG A 133 -15.54 -1.57 -3.21
CA ARG A 133 -15.07 -1.40 -1.83
C ARG A 133 -14.33 -0.10 -1.58
N GLY A 134 -14.29 0.80 -2.55
CA GLY A 134 -13.81 2.17 -2.40
C GLY A 134 -12.31 2.36 -2.57
N ALA A 135 -11.59 1.40 -3.16
CA ALA A 135 -10.19 1.57 -3.57
C ALA A 135 -10.10 1.59 -5.09
N ALA A 136 -9.55 2.67 -5.65
CA ALA A 136 -9.35 2.77 -7.10
C ALA A 136 -8.02 2.15 -7.56
N VAL A 137 -7.12 1.82 -6.63
CA VAL A 137 -5.89 1.08 -6.90
C VAL A 137 -6.02 -0.31 -6.32
N CYS A 138 -5.63 -1.34 -7.06
CA CYS A 138 -5.55 -2.69 -6.53
C CYS A 138 -4.44 -3.50 -7.19
N GLY A 139 -3.95 -4.49 -6.46
CA GLY A 139 -2.98 -5.48 -6.94
C GLY A 139 -3.47 -6.89 -6.62
N PRO A 140 -4.42 -7.44 -7.40
CA PRO A 140 -4.84 -8.84 -7.25
C PRO A 140 -3.79 -9.78 -7.84
N VAL A 141 -3.24 -10.70 -7.06
CA VAL A 141 -2.27 -11.71 -7.54
C VAL A 141 -2.76 -13.12 -7.25
N THR A 142 -2.30 -14.07 -8.07
CA THR A 142 -2.61 -15.50 -7.92
C THR A 142 -1.67 -16.21 -6.95
N GLY A 143 -0.54 -15.60 -6.61
CA GLY A 143 0.47 -16.18 -5.74
C GLY A 143 -0.04 -16.39 -4.31
N GLU A 144 0.59 -17.36 -3.64
CA GLU A 144 0.33 -17.74 -2.24
C GLU A 144 1.56 -17.44 -1.36
N PRO A 145 1.41 -17.43 -0.02
CA PRO A 145 2.54 -17.39 0.90
C PRO A 145 3.59 -18.50 0.61
N PRO A 146 4.88 -18.26 0.93
CA PRO A 146 5.40 -17.17 1.75
C PRO A 146 5.66 -15.85 1.00
N ASN A 147 5.62 -15.85 -0.33
CA ASN A 147 5.78 -14.63 -1.12
C ASN A 147 4.78 -14.60 -2.29
N PRO A 148 3.54 -14.12 -2.03
CA PRO A 148 2.50 -14.07 -3.05
C PRO A 148 2.81 -13.05 -4.17
N TRP A 149 3.73 -12.12 -3.92
CA TRP A 149 4.05 -11.00 -4.81
C TRP A 149 5.21 -11.32 -5.79
N SER A 150 5.63 -12.58 -5.88
CA SER A 150 6.76 -13.03 -6.69
C SER A 150 6.51 -13.02 -8.21
N ALA A 151 5.25 -12.92 -8.63
CA ALA A 151 4.84 -12.80 -10.03
C ALA A 151 3.95 -11.56 -10.24
N LEU A 152 3.92 -11.07 -11.48
CA LEU A 152 3.05 -9.95 -11.86
C LEU A 152 1.57 -10.35 -11.79
N THR A 153 0.72 -9.38 -11.47
CA THR A 153 -0.73 -9.57 -11.55
C THR A 153 -1.16 -9.85 -12.99
N PRO A 154 -2.00 -10.88 -13.23
CA PRO A 154 -2.62 -11.10 -14.54
C PRO A 154 -3.46 -9.90 -15.02
N ALA A 155 -3.91 -9.03 -14.11
CA ALA A 155 -4.68 -7.83 -14.45
C ALA A 155 -3.91 -6.85 -15.34
N LEU A 156 -2.57 -6.89 -15.36
CA LEU A 156 -1.76 -6.07 -16.25
C LEU A 156 -1.72 -6.61 -17.69
N GLY A 157 -1.98 -7.90 -17.90
CA GLY A 157 -1.98 -8.51 -19.23
C GLY A 157 -3.20 -8.13 -20.07
N GLU A 158 -4.35 -7.90 -19.43
CA GLU A 158 -5.61 -7.52 -20.10
C GLU A 158 -5.69 -6.02 -20.41
N ALA A 159 -4.94 -5.17 -19.72
CA ALA A 159 -4.96 -3.71 -19.91
C ALA A 159 -4.20 -3.21 -21.16
N VAL A 160 -3.60 -4.13 -21.93
CA VAL A 160 -2.79 -3.83 -23.14
C VAL A 160 -3.42 -4.43 -24.42
N GLY A 161 -4.67 -4.90 -24.35
CA GLY A 161 -5.44 -5.42 -25.48
C GLY A 161 -6.50 -4.46 -26.01
#